data_AF-A0A4Q0I1J9-F1
#
_entry.id   AF-A0A4Q0I1J9-F1
#
_cell.length_a   1.000
_cell.length_b   1.000
_cell.length_c   1.000
_cell.angle_alpha   90.00
_cell.angle_beta   90.00
_cell.angle_gamma   90.00
#
_symmetry.space_group_name_H-M   'P 1'
#
loop_
_entity.id
_entity.type
_entity.pdbx_description
1 polymer ?
#
loop_
_entity_poly.entity_id
_entity_poly.type
_entity_poly.pdbx_seq_one_letter_code
_entity_poly.pdbx_strand_id
1 'polypeptide(L)'
;MKNKILPIILLMIILSLTVACGTSEFDENYQRFKESYIIATEFVENDGDSLENLKEMDLDLFESELKKMKEAMDSMRPLADSKYKEGVYSNVENYYERLEFLLYAYKNMENLTVKQKGRVYSVMYLVSQSRENIKNGEK
;
A
#
# COMPACT_ATOMS: atom_id res chain seq x y z
N MET A 1 5.10 20.91 35.20
CA MET A 1 4.49 20.18 34.06
C MET A 1 5.02 20.82 32.79
N LYS A 2 5.96 20.16 32.09
CA LYS A 2 6.57 20.70 30.86
C LYS A 2 6.10 19.87 29.67
N ASN A 3 5.52 20.57 28.70
CA ASN A 3 4.90 20.07 27.48
C ASN A 3 5.81 19.09 26.72
N LYS A 4 5.31 17.87 26.47
CA LYS A 4 5.96 16.83 25.66
C LYS A 4 5.31 16.72 24.26
N ILE A 5 4.97 17.85 23.63
CA ILE A 5 4.42 17.89 22.26
C ILE A 5 5.48 18.50 21.34
N LEU A 6 6.67 17.89 21.31
CA LEU A 6 7.76 18.33 20.42
C LEU A 6 8.31 17.26 19.46
N PRO A 7 8.14 15.93 19.64
CA PRO A 7 8.78 15.01 18.70
C PRO A 7 7.97 14.79 17.41
N ILE A 8 6.66 15.05 17.40
CA ILE A 8 5.80 14.75 16.23
C ILE A 8 5.91 15.85 15.15
N ILE A 9 5.94 17.12 15.57
CA ILE A 9 6.00 18.25 14.63
C ILE A 9 7.37 18.28 13.92
N LEU A 10 8.46 17.91 14.62
CA LEU A 10 9.80 17.89 14.03
C LEU A 10 9.97 16.75 13.00
N LEU A 11 9.28 15.61 13.18
CA LEU A 11 9.30 14.51 12.21
C LEU A 11 8.56 14.87 10.90
N MET A 12 7.43 15.59 11.00
CA MET A 12 6.66 16.05 9.83
C MET A 12 7.41 17.11 9.01
N ILE A 13 8.26 17.92 9.66
CA ILE A 13 9.05 18.96 8.99
C ILE A 13 10.27 18.37 8.27
N ILE A 14 10.86 17.28 8.78
CA ILE A 14 11.99 16.60 8.10
C ILE A 14 11.52 15.85 6.85
N LEU A 15 10.30 15.31 6.84
CA LEU A 15 9.70 14.66 5.66
C LEU A 15 9.31 15.66 4.55
N SER A 16 9.06 16.92 4.88
CA SER A 16 8.67 17.95 3.89
C SER A 16 9.87 18.69 3.27
N LEU A 17 11.09 18.51 3.79
CA LEU A 17 12.29 19.25 3.32
C LEU A 17 13.19 18.47 2.35
N THR A 18 12.90 17.19 2.05
CA THR A 18 13.69 16.39 1.08
C THR A 18 13.10 16.35 -0.32
N VAL A 19 11.91 16.92 -0.56
CA VAL A 19 11.16 16.76 -1.83
C VAL A 19 11.36 17.93 -2.81
N ALA A 20 12.04 19.02 -2.42
CA ALA A 20 12.23 20.19 -3.29
C ALA A 20 13.45 20.08 -4.23
N CYS A 21 13.69 18.90 -4.81
CA CYS A 21 14.66 18.69 -5.89
C CYS A 21 13.99 17.97 -7.06
N GLY A 22 13.16 18.69 -7.82
CA GLY A 22 12.67 18.31 -9.15
C GLY A 22 12.13 16.88 -9.31
N THR A 23 11.34 16.38 -8.36
CA THR A 23 10.64 15.09 -8.53
C THR A 23 9.67 15.16 -9.69
N SER A 24 9.66 14.14 -10.55
CA SER A 24 8.68 14.11 -11.64
C SER A 24 7.27 13.85 -11.10
N GLU A 25 6.24 14.31 -11.79
CA GLU A 25 4.84 14.04 -11.41
C GLU A 25 4.56 12.52 -11.28
N PHE A 26 5.27 11.69 -12.07
CA PHE A 26 5.22 10.24 -11.94
C PHE A 26 5.73 9.77 -10.57
N ASP A 27 6.87 10.29 -10.12
CA ASP A 27 7.48 9.93 -8.84
C ASP A 27 6.63 10.41 -7.66
N GLU A 28 6.04 11.60 -7.76
CA GLU A 28 5.12 12.12 -6.74
C GLU A 28 3.89 11.24 -6.56
N ASN A 29 3.26 10.83 -7.67
CA ASN A 29 2.14 9.90 -7.62
C ASN A 29 2.57 8.52 -7.10
N TYR A 30 3.77 8.07 -7.45
CA TYR A 30 4.31 6.82 -6.91
C TYR A 30 4.54 6.89 -5.39
N GLN A 31 5.05 8.00 -4.87
CA GLN A 31 5.18 8.17 -3.41
C GLN A 31 3.81 8.12 -2.72
N ARG A 32 2.80 8.82 -3.26
CA ARG A 32 1.42 8.77 -2.73
C ARG A 32 0.85 7.36 -2.72
N PHE A 33 1.08 6.60 -3.80
CA PHE A 33 0.69 5.19 -3.86
C PHE A 33 1.34 4.39 -2.73
N LYS A 34 2.66 4.53 -2.54
CA LYS A 34 3.40 3.79 -1.50
C LYS A 34 2.94 4.14 -0.09
N GLU A 35 2.70 5.41 0.20
CA GLU A 35 2.17 5.84 1.50
C GLU A 35 0.82 5.18 1.79
N SER A 36 -0.14 5.27 0.88
CA SER A 36 -1.43 4.60 1.03
C SER A 36 -1.31 3.07 1.07
N TYR A 37 -0.39 2.48 0.32
CA TYR A 37 -0.12 1.04 0.37
C TYR A 37 0.32 0.60 1.77
N ILE A 38 1.27 1.30 2.40
CA ILE A 38 1.75 0.98 3.75
C ILE A 38 0.59 1.03 4.75
N ILE A 39 -0.25 2.07 4.69
CA ILE A 39 -1.38 2.29 5.61
C ILE A 39 -2.43 1.19 5.40
N ALA A 40 -2.86 0.95 4.16
CA ALA A 40 -3.86 -0.06 3.83
C ALA A 40 -3.43 -1.48 4.24
N THR A 41 -2.13 -1.72 4.40
CA THR A 41 -1.57 -3.05 4.66
C THR A 41 -1.07 -3.21 6.08
N GLU A 42 -1.44 -2.33 7.02
CA GLU A 42 -1.03 -2.44 8.43
C GLU A 42 -1.44 -3.77 9.08
N PHE A 43 -2.62 -4.31 8.73
CA PHE A 43 -3.13 -5.59 9.26
C PHE A 43 -2.29 -6.82 8.89
N VAL A 44 -1.34 -6.72 7.93
CA VAL A 44 -0.51 -7.85 7.49
C VAL A 44 0.70 -8.09 8.39
N GLU A 45 1.00 -7.19 9.34
CA GLU A 45 2.08 -7.35 10.34
C GLU A 45 1.68 -8.24 11.54
N ASN A 46 0.44 -8.70 11.59
CA ASN A 46 -0.03 -9.57 12.66
C ASN A 46 0.55 -10.98 12.49
N ASP A 47 1.18 -11.55 13.53
CA ASP A 47 1.77 -12.91 13.55
C ASP A 47 0.71 -14.05 13.49
N GLY A 48 -0.52 -13.76 13.05
CA GLY A 48 -1.65 -14.68 12.99
C GLY A 48 -1.84 -15.40 11.65
N ASP A 49 -2.87 -16.25 11.58
CA ASP A 49 -3.30 -16.86 10.32
C ASP A 49 -3.76 -15.78 9.33
N SER A 50 -3.45 -15.94 8.04
CA SER A 50 -3.81 -14.93 7.03
C SER A 50 -5.31 -14.61 6.98
N LEU A 51 -6.19 -15.60 7.17
CA LEU A 51 -7.63 -15.33 7.22
C LEU A 51 -8.05 -14.61 8.50
N GLU A 52 -7.35 -14.85 9.61
CA GLU A 52 -7.57 -14.13 10.87
C GLU A 52 -7.12 -12.68 10.76
N ASN A 53 -5.91 -12.44 10.24
CA ASN A 53 -5.41 -11.10 9.96
C ASN A 53 -6.34 -10.31 9.03
N LEU A 54 -6.91 -10.96 8.02
CA LEU A 54 -7.85 -10.32 7.12
C LEU A 54 -9.12 -9.84 7.86
N LYS A 55 -9.57 -10.53 8.92
CA LYS A 55 -10.72 -10.09 9.73
C LYS A 55 -10.42 -8.85 10.57
N GLU A 56 -9.17 -8.68 10.96
CA GLU A 56 -8.67 -7.51 11.72
C GLU A 56 -8.51 -6.27 10.82
N MET A 57 -8.73 -6.38 9.51
CA MET A 57 -8.68 -5.25 8.58
C MET A 57 -9.74 -4.19 8.95
N ASP A 58 -9.28 -2.96 9.21
CA ASP A 58 -10.15 -1.78 9.26
C ASP A 58 -10.66 -1.49 7.85
N LEU A 59 -11.91 -1.90 7.58
CA LEU A 59 -12.50 -1.83 6.24
C LEU A 59 -12.62 -0.40 5.72
N ASP A 60 -13.01 0.55 6.57
CA ASP A 60 -13.25 1.93 6.16
C ASP A 60 -11.92 2.62 5.80
N LEU A 61 -10.88 2.39 6.62
CA LEU A 61 -9.53 2.85 6.32
C LEU A 61 -9.00 2.18 5.05
N PHE A 62 -9.15 0.86 4.92
CA PHE A 62 -8.67 0.10 3.77
C PHE A 62 -9.30 0.59 2.45
N GLU A 63 -10.63 0.74 2.39
CA GLU A 63 -11.32 1.22 1.20
C GLU A 63 -10.94 2.66 0.85
N SER A 64 -10.77 3.52 1.85
CA SER A 64 -10.31 4.91 1.69
C SER A 64 -8.91 4.97 1.08
N GLU A 65 -7.96 4.19 1.61
CA GLU A 65 -6.59 4.14 1.07
C GLU A 65 -6.54 3.46 -0.30
N LEU A 66 -7.37 2.44 -0.55
CA LEU A 66 -7.48 1.80 -1.87
C LEU A 66 -7.94 2.81 -2.93
N LYS A 67 -8.88 3.68 -2.59
CA LYS A 67 -9.30 4.77 -3.49
C LYS A 67 -8.15 5.73 -3.81
N LYS A 68 -7.38 6.15 -2.80
CA LYS A 68 -6.20 7.01 -3.02
C LYS A 68 -5.14 6.33 -3.89
N MET A 69 -4.90 5.04 -3.67
CA MET A 69 -4.01 4.24 -4.53
C MET A 69 -4.50 4.20 -5.97
N LYS A 70 -5.81 4.05 -6.19
CA LYS A 70 -6.40 4.06 -7.55
C LYS A 70 -6.21 5.41 -8.24
N GLU A 71 -6.45 6.51 -7.53
CA GLU A 71 -6.26 7.88 -8.04
C GLU A 71 -4.79 8.15 -8.42
N ALA A 72 -3.85 7.71 -7.57
CA ALA A 72 -2.41 7.81 -7.84
C ALA A 72 -2.01 6.97 -9.06
N MET A 73 -2.44 5.71 -9.11
CA MET A 73 -2.19 4.80 -10.24
C MET A 73 -2.73 5.38 -11.55
N ASP A 74 -3.96 5.88 -11.56
CA ASP A 74 -4.56 6.49 -12.77
C ASP A 74 -3.78 7.73 -13.25
N SER A 75 -3.22 8.50 -12.31
CA SER A 75 -2.35 9.65 -12.61
C SER A 75 -0.97 9.23 -13.13
N MET A 76 -0.43 8.09 -12.67
CA MET A 76 0.85 7.55 -13.17
C MET A 76 0.75 7.00 -14.60
N ARG A 77 -0.39 6.40 -14.96
CA ARG A 77 -0.58 5.70 -16.23
C ARG A 77 -0.19 6.52 -17.47
N PRO A 78 -0.70 7.76 -17.69
CA PRO A 78 -0.33 8.55 -18.86
C PRO A 78 1.14 9.03 -18.83
N LEU A 79 1.80 8.96 -17.67
CA LEU A 79 3.18 9.41 -17.47
C LEU A 79 4.21 8.28 -17.58
N ALA A 80 3.77 7.02 -17.76
CA ALA A 80 4.60 5.84 -17.94
C ALA A 80 5.20 5.76 -19.36
N ASP A 81 5.99 6.77 -19.73
CA ASP A 81 6.50 7.03 -21.08
C ASP A 81 7.84 6.37 -21.43
N SER A 82 8.37 5.54 -20.52
CA SER A 82 9.64 4.86 -20.68
C SER A 82 9.57 3.45 -20.11
N LYS A 83 10.40 2.53 -20.62
CA LYS A 83 10.46 1.14 -20.14
C LYS A 83 10.61 1.02 -18.62
N TYR A 84 11.38 1.93 -18.02
CA TYR A 84 11.54 1.98 -16.57
C TYR A 84 10.21 2.31 -15.88
N LYS A 85 9.55 3.41 -16.28
CA LYS A 85 8.27 3.82 -15.68
C LYS A 85 7.14 2.83 -15.97
N GLU A 86 7.12 2.21 -17.15
CA GLU A 86 6.20 1.11 -17.48
C GLU A 86 6.39 -0.07 -16.51
N GLY A 87 7.64 -0.43 -16.21
CA GLY A 87 7.96 -1.46 -15.21
C GLY A 87 7.47 -1.10 -13.81
N VAL A 88 7.70 0.13 -13.37
CA VAL A 88 7.21 0.64 -12.07
C VAL A 88 5.68 0.64 -12.04
N TYR A 89 5.02 1.13 -13.10
CA TYR A 89 3.56 1.16 -13.21
C TYR A 89 2.96 -0.25 -13.18
N SER A 90 3.58 -1.21 -13.88
CA SER A 90 3.13 -2.61 -13.85
C SER A 90 3.25 -3.22 -12.44
N ASN A 91 4.28 -2.87 -11.66
CA ASN A 91 4.37 -3.28 -10.26
C ASN A 91 3.25 -2.66 -9.41
N VAL A 92 2.96 -1.37 -9.61
CA VAL A 92 1.86 -0.66 -8.95
C VAL A 92 0.51 -1.32 -9.23
N GLU A 93 0.21 -1.65 -10.50
CA GLU A 93 -1.00 -2.39 -10.88
C GLU A 93 -1.08 -3.75 -10.15
N ASN A 94 0.01 -4.52 -10.17
CA ASN A 94 0.08 -5.81 -9.47
C ASN A 94 -0.13 -5.68 -7.96
N TYR A 95 0.40 -4.63 -7.33
CA TYR A 95 0.22 -4.35 -5.92
C TYR A 95 -1.23 -4.01 -5.61
N TYR A 96 -1.86 -3.17 -6.43
CA TYR A 96 -3.25 -2.76 -6.30
C TYR A 96 -4.23 -3.94 -6.49
N GLU A 97 -4.05 -4.76 -7.53
CA GLU A 97 -4.91 -5.93 -7.82
C GLU A 97 -4.91 -6.96 -6.67
N ARG A 98 -3.77 -7.10 -5.98
CA ARG A 98 -3.66 -7.96 -4.79
C ARG A 98 -4.55 -7.44 -3.67
N LEU A 99 -4.58 -6.13 -3.44
CA LEU A 99 -5.41 -5.51 -2.42
C LEU A 99 -6.90 -5.57 -2.78
N GLU A 100 -7.26 -5.39 -4.06
CA GLU A 100 -8.63 -5.62 -4.52
C GLU A 100 -9.09 -7.06 -4.28
N PHE A 101 -8.20 -8.03 -4.49
CA PHE A 101 -8.50 -9.42 -4.18
C PHE A 101 -8.69 -9.65 -2.67
N LEU A 102 -7.89 -9.02 -1.81
CA LEU A 102 -8.09 -9.12 -0.35
C LEU A 102 -9.40 -8.47 0.09
N LEU A 103 -9.79 -7.34 -0.50
CA LEU A 103 -11.11 -6.72 -0.26
C LEU A 103 -12.25 -7.65 -0.68
N TYR A 104 -12.13 -8.26 -1.86
CA TYR A 104 -13.08 -9.28 -2.31
C TYR A 104 -13.15 -10.44 -1.31
N ALA A 105 -11.99 -10.94 -0.86
CA ALA A 105 -11.91 -12.06 0.06
C ALA A 105 -12.54 -11.73 1.42
N TYR A 106 -12.30 -10.52 1.93
CA TYR A 106 -12.93 -10.01 3.15
C TYR A 106 -14.45 -10.01 3.04
N LYS A 107 -14.99 -9.40 1.97
CA LYS A 107 -16.44 -9.29 1.74
C LYS A 107 -17.14 -10.63 1.50
N ASN A 108 -16.39 -11.67 1.16
CA ASN A 108 -16.92 -13.00 0.81
C ASN A 108 -16.37 -14.11 1.70
N MET A 109 -15.87 -13.79 2.89
CA MET A 109 -15.04 -14.69 3.70
C MET A 109 -15.70 -16.05 4.00
N GLU A 110 -17.00 -16.06 4.26
CA GLU A 110 -17.79 -17.28 4.52
C GLU A 110 -17.96 -18.16 3.28
N ASN A 111 -17.86 -17.58 2.09
CA ASN A 111 -18.17 -18.21 0.80
C ASN A 111 -16.93 -18.50 -0.06
N LEU A 112 -15.72 -18.29 0.48
CA LEU A 112 -14.49 -18.56 -0.26
C LEU A 112 -14.30 -20.05 -0.53
N THR A 113 -14.05 -20.39 -1.80
CA THR A 113 -13.60 -21.74 -2.19
C THR A 113 -12.23 -22.05 -1.59
N VAL A 114 -11.87 -23.34 -1.50
CA VAL A 114 -10.54 -23.77 -1.04
C VAL A 114 -9.41 -23.13 -1.86
N LYS A 115 -9.58 -23.01 -3.19
CA LYS A 115 -8.62 -22.35 -4.06
C LYS A 115 -8.46 -20.86 -3.73
N GLN A 116 -9.57 -20.16 -3.45
CA GLN A 116 -9.53 -18.75 -3.06
C GLN A 116 -8.89 -18.56 -1.69
N LYS A 117 -9.19 -19.42 -0.71
CA LYS A 117 -8.50 -19.41 0.59
C LYS A 117 -6.99 -19.60 0.40
N GLY A 118 -6.57 -20.58 -0.40
CA GLY A 118 -5.17 -20.77 -0.81
C GLY A 118 -4.54 -19.51 -1.43
N ARG A 119 -5.29 -18.80 -2.28
CA ARG A 119 -4.84 -17.54 -2.87
C ARG A 119 -4.71 -16.43 -1.82
N VAL A 120 -5.57 -16.35 -0.79
CA VAL A 120 -5.44 -15.36 0.30
C VAL A 120 -4.09 -15.50 0.98
N TYR A 121 -3.68 -16.72 1.35
CA TYR A 121 -2.37 -16.96 1.97
C TYR A 121 -1.21 -16.46 1.08
N SER A 122 -1.21 -16.83 -0.20
CA SER A 122 -0.19 -16.39 -1.15
C SER A 122 -0.18 -14.87 -1.34
N VAL A 123 -1.35 -14.26 -1.46
CA VAL A 123 -1.47 -12.81 -1.67
C VAL A 123 -1.03 -12.05 -0.43
N MET A 124 -1.41 -12.48 0.77
CA MET A 124 -0.97 -11.85 2.02
C MET A 124 0.55 -11.91 2.21
N TYR A 125 1.17 -13.05 1.90
CA TYR A 125 2.64 -13.15 1.91
C TYR A 125 3.28 -12.14 0.96
N LEU A 126 2.79 -12.05 -0.28
CA LEU A 126 3.32 -11.10 -1.27
C LEU A 126 3.09 -9.64 -0.86
N VAL A 127 1.94 -9.33 -0.26
CA VAL A 127 1.62 -7.98 0.24
C VAL A 127 2.57 -7.60 1.38
N SER A 128 2.81 -8.51 2.33
CA SER A 128 3.78 -8.30 3.41
C SER A 128 5.19 -8.05 2.87
N GLN A 129 5.66 -8.86 1.92
CA GLN A 129 6.98 -8.67 1.28
C GLN A 129 7.07 -7.33 0.53
N SER A 130 6.05 -6.99 -0.28
CA SER A 130 5.99 -5.71 -1.00
C SER A 130 6.02 -4.53 -0.04
N ARG A 131 5.29 -4.61 1.07
CA ARG A 131 5.25 -3.57 2.11
C ARG A 131 6.62 -3.37 2.76
N GLU A 132 7.29 -4.45 3.14
CA GLU A 132 8.64 -4.40 3.71
C GLU A 132 9.66 -3.82 2.72
N ASN A 133 9.57 -4.19 1.43
CA ASN A 133 10.42 -3.61 0.40
C ASN A 133 10.19 -2.10 0.24
N ILE A 134 8.93 -1.66 0.23
CA ILE A 134 8.56 -0.23 0.19
C ILE A 134 9.13 0.51 1.41
N LYS A 135 8.95 -0.01 2.63
CA LYS A 135 9.46 0.60 3.86
C LYS A 135 10.99 0.75 3.86
N ASN A 136 11.69 -0.25 3.33
CA ASN A 136 13.15 -0.29 3.31
C ASN A 136 13.77 0.41 2.09
N GLY A 137 12.96 1.12 1.29
CA GLY A 137 13.44 1.99 0.22
C GLY A 137 13.67 1.31 -1.13
N GLU A 138 12.98 0.20 -1.41
CA GLU A 138 12.91 -0.53 -2.69
C GLU A 138 14.26 -0.72 -3.41
N LYS A 139 14.79 -1.94 -3.37
CA LYS A 139 16.08 -2.28 -4.03
C LYS A 139 15.94 -2.50 -5.52
#